data_AF-A0A3N4NQ98-F1
#
_entry.id   AF-A0A3N4NQ98-F1
#
_cell.length_a   1.000
_cell.length_b   1.000
_cell.length_c   1.000
_cell.angle_alpha   90.00
_cell.angle_beta   90.00
_cell.angle_gamma   90.00
#
_symmetry.space_group_name_H-M   'P 1'
#
loop_
_entity.id
_entity.type
_entity.pdbx_description
1 polymer ?
#
loop_
_entity_poly.entity_id
_entity_poly.type
_entity_poly.pdbx_seq_one_letter_code
_entity_poly.pdbx_strand_id
1 'polypeptide(L)'
;MKLTLVFILISILTFGQKKSTVFYNENGEKIDKQKFIKARNYNKNLDLYFENDTAKIALLVTRYKFGKLDKNTFENLKSYLTELTDTKIDSTQNIVINYLTAFPKKDTNTISTSEWNVLQRKYTRKLHKIANINQFWINSTQCDNLEYYHHKKINWITDKDDLFKKLFFTFEINYGNYILIKPDGKFYYYLGEHSQNQILEDAENFFK
;
A
#
# COMPACT_ATOMS: atom_id res chain seq x y z
N MET A 1 -52.21 -16.43 36.71
CA MET A 1 -51.32 -15.68 35.79
C MET A 1 -50.53 -14.63 36.57
N LYS A 2 -49.31 -14.93 37.06
CA LYS A 2 -48.44 -13.88 37.65
C LYS A 2 -46.98 -14.31 37.87
N LEU A 3 -46.48 -15.31 37.14
CA LEU A 3 -45.07 -15.75 37.25
C LEU A 3 -44.34 -15.89 35.91
N THR A 4 -44.92 -15.41 34.81
CA THR A 4 -44.29 -15.45 33.47
C THR A 4 -43.56 -14.15 33.09
N LEU A 5 -43.65 -13.10 33.91
CA LEU A 5 -43.04 -11.80 33.58
C LEU A 5 -41.58 -11.63 34.04
N VAL A 6 -41.07 -12.52 34.91
CA VAL A 6 -39.73 -12.36 35.50
C VAL A 6 -38.61 -12.86 34.58
N PHE A 7 -38.90 -13.76 33.63
CA PHE A 7 -37.89 -14.31 32.71
C PHE A 7 -37.51 -13.37 31.55
N ILE A 8 -38.30 -12.32 31.28
CA ILE A 8 -38.08 -11.41 30.14
C ILE A 8 -37.09 -10.26 30.50
N LEU A 9 -36.91 -9.96 31.78
CA LEU A 9 -36.01 -8.88 32.22
C LEU A 9 -34.52 -9.29 32.30
N ILE A 10 -34.20 -10.58 32.25
CA ILE A 10 -32.80 -11.06 32.29
C ILE A 10 -32.16 -11.07 30.89
N SER A 11 -32.95 -11.13 29.82
CA SER A 11 -32.45 -11.14 28.43
C SER A 11 -31.88 -9.80 27.94
N ILE A 12 -31.98 -8.72 28.73
CA ILE A 12 -31.53 -7.37 28.35
C ILE A 12 -30.08 -7.10 28.81
N LEU A 13 -29.44 -8.05 29.49
CA LEU A 13 -28.01 -7.97 29.87
C LEU A 13 -27.07 -8.64 28.86
N THR A 14 -27.53 -8.88 27.62
CA THR A 14 -26.62 -9.22 26.52
C THR A 14 -25.83 -7.97 26.12
N PHE A 15 -24.86 -7.62 26.96
CA PHE A 15 -23.78 -6.72 26.62
C PHE A 15 -23.19 -7.21 25.30
N GLY A 16 -23.28 -6.38 24.25
CA GLY A 16 -22.44 -6.56 23.07
C GLY A 16 -20.99 -6.60 23.55
N GLN A 17 -20.37 -7.77 23.57
CA GLN A 17 -19.02 -7.95 24.09
C GLN A 17 -18.10 -7.03 23.29
N LYS A 18 -17.49 -6.05 23.97
CA LYS A 18 -16.49 -5.18 23.34
C LYS A 18 -15.35 -6.06 22.86
N LYS A 19 -15.22 -6.20 21.54
CA LYS A 19 -14.18 -7.01 20.90
C LYS A 19 -12.82 -6.61 21.47
N SER A 20 -12.09 -7.59 22.01
CA SER A 20 -10.74 -7.38 22.51
C SER A 20 -9.77 -7.14 21.35
N THR A 21 -8.75 -6.32 21.55
CA THR A 21 -7.69 -6.12 20.56
C THR A 21 -6.56 -7.10 20.80
N VAL A 22 -6.21 -7.88 19.78
CA VAL A 22 -5.07 -8.79 19.77
C VAL A 22 -3.98 -8.18 18.90
N PHE A 23 -2.73 -8.22 19.37
CA PHE A 23 -1.59 -7.58 18.72
C PHE A 23 -0.67 -8.63 18.13
N TYR A 24 -0.19 -8.38 16.91
CA TYR A 24 0.69 -9.28 16.16
C TYR A 24 1.88 -8.51 15.56
N ASN A 25 3.01 -9.19 15.42
CA ASN A 25 4.11 -8.73 14.58
C ASN A 25 3.93 -9.18 13.11
N GLU A 26 4.84 -8.77 12.23
CA GLU A 26 4.74 -9.07 10.79
C GLU A 26 4.82 -10.57 10.43
N ASN A 27 5.32 -11.40 11.35
CA ASN A 27 5.39 -12.87 11.19
C ASN A 27 4.09 -13.56 11.63
N GLY A 28 3.09 -12.81 12.10
CA GLY A 28 1.85 -13.36 12.64
C GLY A 28 1.99 -13.89 14.07
N GLU A 29 3.08 -13.58 14.77
CA GLU A 29 3.27 -13.97 16.17
C GLU A 29 2.54 -12.98 17.08
N LYS A 30 1.78 -13.51 18.03
CA LYS A 30 1.06 -12.70 19.01
C LYS A 30 2.05 -12.02 19.95
N ILE A 31 1.94 -10.71 20.09
CA ILE A 31 2.72 -9.88 21.03
C ILE A 31 1.79 -9.18 22.03
N ASP A 32 2.34 -8.72 23.15
CA ASP A 32 1.57 -7.89 24.07
C ASP A 32 1.48 -6.43 23.56
N LYS A 33 0.47 -5.70 24.06
CA LYS A 33 0.20 -4.31 23.69
C LYS A 33 1.40 -3.39 23.93
N GLN A 34 2.16 -3.59 25.01
CA GLN A 34 3.28 -2.72 25.33
C GLN A 34 4.42 -2.91 24.34
N LYS A 35 4.73 -4.17 23.96
CA LYS A 35 5.69 -4.47 22.89
C LYS A 35 5.27 -3.86 21.56
N PHE A 36 3.99 -3.97 21.19
CA PHE A 36 3.46 -3.35 19.97
C PHE A 36 3.68 -1.82 19.96
N ILE A 37 3.27 -1.14 21.04
CA ILE A 37 3.41 0.33 21.14
C ILE A 37 4.88 0.75 21.10
N LYS A 38 5.77 0.02 21.80
CA LYS A 38 7.21 0.33 21.82
C LYS A 38 7.90 0.06 20.49
N ALA A 39 7.45 -0.95 19.74
CA ALA A 39 8.01 -1.29 18.44
C ALA A 39 7.54 -0.35 17.31
N ARG A 40 6.47 0.41 17.52
CA ARG A 40 5.90 1.30 16.51
C ARG A 40 6.88 2.43 16.18
N ASN A 41 7.20 2.53 14.90
CA ASN A 41 8.05 3.56 14.33
C ASN A 41 7.62 3.78 12.88
N TYR A 42 6.96 4.90 12.60
CA TYR A 42 6.40 5.18 11.28
C TYR A 42 7.42 5.34 10.15
N ASN A 43 8.71 5.45 10.47
CA ASN A 43 9.78 5.40 9.46
C ASN A 43 10.15 3.95 9.08
N LYS A 44 9.80 2.97 9.91
CA LYS A 44 10.18 1.56 9.75
C LYS A 44 8.98 0.64 9.53
N ASN A 45 7.85 0.91 10.17
CA ASN A 45 6.66 0.05 10.15
C ASN A 45 5.35 0.85 10.12
N LEU A 46 4.26 0.15 9.79
CA LEU A 46 2.87 0.63 9.83
C LEU A 46 2.09 -0.23 10.81
N ASP A 47 1.18 0.39 11.56
CA ASP A 47 0.16 -0.30 12.34
C ASP A 47 -1.13 -0.45 11.50
N LEU A 48 -1.46 -1.69 11.14
CA LEU A 48 -2.69 -2.05 10.45
C LEU A 48 -3.71 -2.57 11.44
N TYR A 49 -4.98 -2.24 11.20
CA TYR A 49 -6.10 -2.64 12.04
C TYR A 49 -7.16 -3.35 11.21
N PHE A 50 -7.55 -4.54 11.66
CA PHE A 50 -8.61 -5.34 11.08
C PHE A 50 -9.65 -5.69 12.14
N GLU A 51 -10.86 -6.00 11.73
CA GLU A 51 -11.91 -6.47 12.63
C GLU A 51 -12.57 -7.71 12.03
N ASN A 52 -12.69 -8.77 12.83
CA ASN A 52 -13.52 -9.94 12.54
C ASN A 52 -14.60 -10.08 13.61
N ASP A 53 -15.42 -11.13 13.54
CA ASP A 53 -16.54 -11.32 14.48
C ASP A 53 -16.11 -11.44 15.94
N THR A 54 -14.87 -11.88 16.19
CA THR A 54 -14.36 -12.20 17.52
C THR A 54 -13.50 -11.11 18.14
N ALA A 55 -12.66 -10.44 17.34
CA ALA A 55 -11.60 -9.58 17.82
C ALA A 55 -11.26 -8.44 16.85
N LYS A 56 -10.62 -7.41 17.42
CA LYS A 56 -9.86 -6.42 16.65
C LYS A 56 -8.42 -6.91 16.55
N ILE A 57 -7.85 -6.90 15.35
CA ILE A 57 -6.48 -7.34 15.10
C ILE A 57 -5.65 -6.09 14.85
N ALA A 58 -4.56 -5.92 15.59
CA ALA A 58 -3.55 -4.90 15.34
C ALA A 58 -2.27 -5.60 14.87
N LEU A 59 -1.78 -5.24 13.68
CA LEU A 59 -0.63 -5.86 13.04
C LEU A 59 0.43 -4.82 12.75
N LEU A 60 1.68 -5.08 13.13
CA LEU A 60 2.81 -4.22 12.81
C LEU A 60 3.54 -4.78 11.58
N VAL A 61 3.52 -4.05 10.46
CA VAL A 61 4.15 -4.49 9.20
C VAL A 61 5.32 -3.57 8.83
N THR A 62 6.44 -4.14 8.37
CA THR A 62 7.57 -3.33 7.89
C THR A 62 7.20 -2.54 6.63
N ARG A 63 7.66 -1.30 6.54
CA ARG A 63 7.34 -0.40 5.41
C ARG A 63 8.06 -0.77 4.14
N TYR A 64 9.25 -1.34 4.24
CA TYR A 64 10.04 -1.66 3.07
C TYR A 64 10.53 -3.09 3.10
N LYS A 65 10.63 -3.70 1.92
CA LYS A 65 11.28 -5.00 1.75
C LYS A 65 12.07 -5.05 0.47
N PHE A 66 13.15 -5.81 0.51
CA PHE A 66 13.91 -6.23 -0.65
C PHE A 66 13.51 -7.66 -1.01
N GLY A 67 13.57 -7.97 -2.30
CA GLY A 67 13.36 -9.32 -2.79
C GLY A 67 13.82 -9.49 -4.22
N LYS A 68 13.51 -10.64 -4.80
CA LYS A 68 13.78 -10.94 -6.20
C LYS A 68 12.64 -11.76 -6.77
N LEU A 69 12.06 -11.28 -7.87
CA LEU A 69 11.12 -12.06 -8.66
C LEU A 69 11.89 -13.15 -9.39
N ASP A 70 11.33 -14.36 -9.45
CA ASP A 70 11.85 -15.36 -10.38
C ASP A 70 11.67 -14.89 -11.82
N LYS A 71 12.43 -15.49 -12.75
CA LYS A 71 12.47 -15.07 -14.14
C LYS A 71 11.07 -15.05 -14.78
N ASN A 72 10.24 -16.07 -14.54
CA ASN A 72 8.93 -16.16 -15.17
C ASN A 72 7.99 -15.07 -14.62
N THR A 73 7.98 -14.88 -13.31
CA THR A 73 7.20 -13.81 -12.67
C THR A 73 7.62 -12.43 -13.14
N PHE A 74 8.93 -12.20 -13.33
CA PHE A 74 9.43 -10.91 -13.83
C PHE A 74 9.06 -10.65 -15.29
N GLU A 75 9.16 -11.66 -16.16
CA GLU A 75 8.72 -11.54 -17.57
C GLU A 75 7.20 -11.31 -17.67
N ASN A 76 6.41 -11.98 -16.82
CA ASN A 76 4.96 -11.76 -16.74
C ASN A 76 4.63 -10.33 -16.29
N LEU A 77 5.34 -9.81 -15.29
CA LEU A 77 5.19 -8.42 -14.86
C LEU A 77 5.49 -7.41 -15.99
N LYS A 78 6.58 -7.62 -16.74
CA LYS A 78 6.91 -6.75 -17.88
C LYS A 78 5.86 -6.82 -18.99
N SER A 79 5.36 -8.02 -19.26
CA SER A 79 4.31 -8.26 -20.26
C SER A 79 3.02 -7.55 -19.86
N TYR A 80 2.63 -7.68 -18.59
CA TYR A 80 1.47 -6.99 -18.01
C TYR A 80 1.59 -5.47 -18.13
N LEU A 81 2.73 -4.90 -17.74
CA LEU A 81 2.98 -3.46 -17.86
C LEU A 81 2.95 -2.99 -19.33
N THR A 82 3.49 -3.79 -20.25
CA THR A 82 3.47 -3.48 -21.69
C THR A 82 2.05 -3.49 -22.22
N GLU A 83 1.24 -4.48 -21.85
CA GLU A 83 -0.18 -4.56 -22.25
C GLU A 83 -1.00 -3.39 -21.69
N LEU A 84 -0.74 -2.98 -20.46
CA LEU A 84 -1.47 -1.87 -19.84
C LEU A 84 -1.16 -0.50 -20.44
N THR A 85 0.02 -0.33 -21.07
CA THR A 85 0.57 1.01 -21.37
C THR A 85 1.10 1.18 -22.80
N ASP A 86 1.10 0.12 -23.59
CA ASP A 86 1.78 0.01 -24.89
C ASP A 86 3.28 0.40 -24.84
N THR A 87 3.88 0.45 -23.64
CA THR A 87 5.26 0.86 -23.44
C THR A 87 6.15 -0.38 -23.32
N LYS A 88 7.03 -0.58 -24.29
CA LYS A 88 8.01 -1.67 -24.26
C LYS A 88 9.08 -1.41 -23.19
N ILE A 89 9.36 -2.43 -22.39
CA ILE A 89 10.43 -2.42 -21.39
C ILE A 89 11.60 -3.25 -21.94
N ASP A 90 12.75 -2.62 -22.18
CA ASP A 90 13.96 -3.32 -22.61
C ASP A 90 14.67 -4.05 -21.45
N SER A 91 15.59 -4.95 -21.78
CA SER A 91 16.29 -5.80 -20.81
C SER A 91 17.32 -5.05 -19.94
N THR A 92 17.51 -3.75 -20.14
CA THR A 92 18.47 -2.91 -19.41
C THR A 92 17.77 -1.87 -18.52
N GLN A 93 16.47 -1.67 -18.70
CA GLN A 93 15.70 -0.67 -17.98
C GLN A 93 15.37 -1.10 -16.55
N ASN A 94 15.61 -0.20 -15.61
CA ASN A 94 15.00 -0.27 -14.29
C ASN A 94 13.53 0.14 -14.40
N ILE A 95 12.69 -0.37 -13.51
CA ILE A 95 11.27 -0.05 -13.46
C ILE A 95 10.99 0.68 -12.15
N VAL A 96 10.22 1.77 -12.24
CA VAL A 96 9.68 2.46 -11.08
C VAL A 96 8.17 2.48 -11.17
N ILE A 97 7.50 1.93 -10.16
CA ILE A 97 6.05 1.96 -10.05
C ILE A 97 5.69 2.91 -8.92
N ASN A 98 4.98 3.99 -9.23
CA ASN A 98 4.25 4.76 -8.24
C ASN A 98 2.84 4.15 -8.16
N TYR A 99 2.53 3.50 -7.02
CA TYR A 99 1.31 2.70 -6.86
C TYR A 99 0.34 3.36 -5.87
N LEU A 100 -0.81 3.81 -6.34
CA LEU A 100 -1.84 4.46 -5.53
C LEU A 100 -2.93 3.46 -5.14
N THR A 101 -3.22 3.33 -3.86
CA THR A 101 -4.37 2.55 -3.38
C THR A 101 -5.51 3.46 -2.95
N ALA A 102 -6.65 2.86 -2.60
CA ALA A 102 -7.79 3.57 -2.07
C ALA A 102 -7.42 4.41 -0.84
N PHE A 103 -7.99 5.60 -0.78
CA PHE A 103 -7.92 6.45 0.40
C PHE A 103 -9.18 6.17 1.24
N PRO A 104 -9.08 6.12 2.59
CA PRO A 104 -10.28 6.03 3.41
C PRO A 104 -11.20 7.21 3.10
N LYS A 105 -12.45 6.93 2.68
CA LYS A 105 -13.41 7.92 2.16
C LYS A 105 -13.27 9.30 2.82
N LYS A 106 -12.81 10.28 2.05
CA LYS A 106 -12.79 11.68 2.47
C LYS A 106 -14.20 12.23 2.36
N ASP A 107 -14.58 13.09 3.29
CA ASP A 107 -15.81 13.87 3.19
C ASP A 107 -15.80 14.67 1.87
N THR A 108 -16.85 14.53 1.06
CA THR A 108 -16.90 14.89 -0.38
C THR A 108 -16.84 16.39 -0.67
N ASN A 109 -16.54 17.22 0.33
CA ASN A 109 -16.67 18.68 0.29
C ASN A 109 -15.35 19.44 0.03
N THR A 110 -14.33 18.82 -0.56
CA THR A 110 -13.06 19.52 -0.82
C THR A 110 -12.69 19.55 -2.30
N ILE A 111 -12.81 20.73 -2.93
CA ILE A 111 -12.30 21.06 -4.29
C ILE A 111 -10.75 21.20 -4.29
N SER A 112 -10.07 20.52 -3.37
CA SER A 112 -8.60 20.59 -3.24
C SER A 112 -7.96 19.56 -4.16
N THR A 113 -6.77 19.86 -4.70
CA THR A 113 -5.90 18.84 -5.31
C THR A 113 -4.82 18.42 -4.32
N SER A 114 -4.29 17.21 -4.49
CA SER A 114 -3.23 16.67 -3.65
C SER A 114 -1.97 17.53 -3.73
N GLU A 115 -1.40 17.88 -2.57
CA GLU A 115 -0.09 18.52 -2.46
C GLU A 115 1.06 17.49 -2.48
N TRP A 116 0.75 16.21 -2.69
CA TRP A 116 1.73 15.15 -2.70
C TRP A 116 2.82 15.43 -3.74
N ASN A 117 4.02 15.71 -3.24
CA ASN A 117 5.08 16.31 -4.03
C ASN A 117 5.69 15.37 -5.10
N VAL A 118 5.35 14.08 -5.03
CA VAL A 118 5.64 13.04 -6.02
C VAL A 118 4.92 13.34 -7.34
N LEU A 119 3.77 14.02 -7.33
CA LEU A 119 2.99 14.35 -8.54
C LEU A 119 3.58 15.52 -9.33
N GLN A 120 4.64 16.16 -8.84
CA GLN A 120 5.26 17.32 -9.48
C GLN A 120 6.22 16.88 -10.60
N ARG A 121 6.17 17.53 -11.77
CA ARG A 121 7.06 17.24 -12.92
C ARG A 121 8.55 17.22 -12.58
N LYS A 122 8.98 17.99 -11.56
CA LYS A 122 10.37 18.03 -11.11
C LYS A 122 10.84 16.68 -10.55
N TYR A 123 9.96 15.90 -9.94
CA TYR A 123 10.27 14.56 -9.41
C TYR A 123 10.65 13.62 -10.55
N THR A 124 9.78 13.44 -11.54
CA THR A 124 10.06 12.59 -12.73
C THR A 124 11.37 12.97 -13.39
N ARG A 125 11.64 14.27 -13.60
CA ARG A 125 12.90 14.74 -14.18
C ARG A 125 14.14 14.35 -13.35
N LYS A 126 14.05 14.37 -12.01
CA LYS A 126 15.15 13.97 -11.13
C LYS A 126 15.32 12.45 -11.15
N LEU A 127 14.22 11.70 -11.10
CA LEU A 127 14.21 10.26 -11.11
C LEU A 127 14.93 9.70 -12.35
N HIS A 128 14.57 10.16 -13.56
CA HIS A 128 15.20 9.72 -14.80
C HIS A 128 16.67 10.14 -14.98
N LYS A 129 17.23 10.98 -14.09
CA LYS A 129 18.69 11.26 -14.06
C LYS A 129 19.47 10.25 -13.23
N ILE A 130 18.79 9.44 -12.41
CA ILE A 130 19.45 8.48 -11.51
C ILE A 130 19.95 7.27 -12.29
N ALA A 131 19.09 6.71 -13.15
CA ALA A 131 19.38 5.53 -13.96
C ALA A 131 18.49 5.48 -15.21
N ASN A 132 18.75 4.53 -16.11
CA ASN A 132 17.83 4.19 -17.19
C ASN A 132 16.55 3.61 -16.57
N ILE A 133 15.49 4.41 -16.49
CA ILE A 133 14.25 4.11 -15.77
C ILE A 133 13.06 4.20 -16.71
N ASN A 134 12.19 3.20 -16.64
CA ASN A 134 10.84 3.23 -17.14
C ASN A 134 9.86 3.40 -15.95
N GLN A 135 9.11 4.50 -15.94
CA GLN A 135 8.26 4.90 -14.81
C GLN A 135 6.79 4.70 -15.14
N PHE A 136 6.04 4.09 -14.22
CA PHE A 136 4.61 3.84 -14.36
C PHE A 136 3.83 4.39 -13.16
N TRP A 137 2.69 5.00 -13.46
CA TRP A 137 1.73 5.50 -12.47
C TRP A 137 0.54 4.54 -12.43
N ILE A 138 0.51 3.66 -11.44
CA ILE A 138 -0.47 2.59 -11.35
C ILE A 138 -1.41 2.86 -10.17
N ASN A 139 -2.71 2.56 -10.31
CA ASN A 139 -3.66 2.61 -9.21
C ASN A 139 -4.37 1.27 -9.00
N SER A 140 -4.78 0.99 -7.77
CA SER A 140 -5.62 -0.17 -7.47
C SER A 140 -7.03 0.01 -8.04
N THR A 141 -7.75 -1.11 -8.21
CA THR A 141 -9.14 -1.13 -8.71
C THR A 141 -10.13 -0.42 -7.79
N GLN A 142 -9.80 -0.28 -6.50
CA GLN A 142 -10.63 0.38 -5.49
C GLN A 142 -10.41 1.90 -5.40
N CYS A 143 -9.51 2.48 -6.21
CA CYS A 143 -9.23 3.90 -6.18
C CYS A 143 -10.34 4.70 -6.90
N ASP A 144 -11.09 5.52 -6.16
CA ASP A 144 -12.26 6.26 -6.66
C ASP A 144 -12.06 7.78 -6.74
N ASN A 145 -10.87 8.29 -6.39
CA ASN A 145 -10.59 9.73 -6.31
C ASN A 145 -9.31 10.15 -7.05
N LEU A 146 -9.15 9.71 -8.31
CA LEU A 146 -8.00 10.06 -9.14
C LEU A 146 -7.93 11.57 -9.47
N GLU A 147 -9.07 12.27 -9.42
CA GLU A 147 -9.10 13.72 -9.67
C GLU A 147 -8.26 14.51 -8.66
N TYR A 148 -8.37 14.14 -7.38
CA TYR A 148 -7.54 14.68 -6.32
C TYR A 148 -6.03 14.48 -6.60
N TYR A 149 -5.66 13.36 -7.21
CA TYR A 149 -4.27 13.01 -7.54
C TYR A 149 -3.83 13.46 -8.94
N HIS A 150 -4.34 14.60 -9.40
CA HIS A 150 -3.95 15.26 -10.65
C HIS A 150 -4.10 14.36 -11.90
N HIS A 151 -5.22 13.63 -12.05
CA HIS A 151 -5.48 12.77 -13.23
C HIS A 151 -5.21 13.44 -14.60
N LYS A 152 -5.38 14.77 -14.72
CA LYS A 152 -5.10 15.51 -15.97
C LYS A 152 -3.62 15.64 -16.29
N LYS A 153 -2.74 15.47 -15.31
CA LYS A 153 -1.26 15.60 -15.44
C LYS A 153 -0.56 14.25 -15.32
N ILE A 154 -1.16 13.32 -14.59
CA ILE A 154 -0.63 11.99 -14.32
C ILE A 154 -1.55 10.97 -14.97
N ASN A 155 -0.99 10.16 -15.87
CA ASN A 155 -1.71 9.06 -16.50
C ASN A 155 -1.78 7.86 -15.55
N TRP A 156 -2.73 7.90 -14.62
CA TRP A 156 -3.01 6.77 -13.73
C TRP A 156 -3.58 5.60 -14.54
N ILE A 157 -2.95 4.44 -14.41
CA ILE A 157 -3.35 3.21 -15.09
C ILE A 157 -3.82 2.21 -14.04
N THR A 158 -5.05 1.72 -14.18
CA THR A 158 -5.60 0.77 -13.22
C THR A 158 -4.95 -0.61 -13.35
N ASP A 159 -4.51 -1.16 -12.22
CA ASP A 159 -4.06 -2.55 -12.04
C ASP A 159 -5.26 -3.50 -12.10
N LYS A 160 -5.76 -3.77 -13.31
CA LYS A 160 -7.00 -4.53 -13.55
C LYS A 160 -7.02 -5.92 -12.92
N ASP A 161 -5.85 -6.52 -12.70
CA ASP A 161 -5.72 -7.90 -12.20
C ASP A 161 -5.27 -7.96 -10.74
N ASP A 162 -5.17 -6.82 -10.05
CA ASP A 162 -4.57 -6.67 -8.73
C ASP A 162 -3.19 -7.37 -8.63
N LEU A 163 -2.40 -7.32 -9.71
CA LEU A 163 -1.13 -8.03 -9.83
C LEU A 163 -0.13 -7.52 -8.79
N PHE A 164 -0.05 -6.21 -8.57
CA PHE A 164 0.92 -5.64 -7.64
C PHE A 164 0.58 -6.00 -6.20
N LYS A 165 -0.71 -6.08 -5.86
CA LYS A 165 -1.15 -6.61 -4.56
C LYS A 165 -0.67 -8.04 -4.37
N LYS A 166 -0.90 -8.92 -5.36
CA LYS A 166 -0.47 -10.33 -5.30
C LYS A 166 1.05 -10.50 -5.19
N LEU A 167 1.83 -9.68 -5.89
CA LEU A 167 3.29 -9.80 -5.94
C LEU A 167 4.01 -9.16 -4.75
N PHE A 168 3.54 -7.99 -4.30
CA PHE A 168 4.31 -7.15 -3.37
C PHE A 168 3.60 -6.87 -2.05
N PHE A 169 2.26 -6.88 -2.02
CA PHE A 169 1.48 -6.37 -0.89
C PHE A 169 0.57 -7.45 -0.29
N THR A 170 1.04 -8.10 0.79
CA THR A 170 0.24 -9.10 1.53
C THR A 170 -1.03 -8.51 2.16
N PHE A 171 -1.03 -7.21 2.45
CA PHE A 171 -2.14 -6.51 3.07
C PHE A 171 -2.53 -5.30 2.24
N GLU A 172 -3.78 -4.88 2.37
CA GLU A 172 -4.24 -3.63 1.78
C GLU A 172 -3.66 -2.45 2.57
N ILE A 173 -2.78 -1.71 1.92
CA ILE A 173 -2.14 -0.52 2.49
C ILE A 173 -2.72 0.69 1.79
N ASN A 174 -3.31 1.60 2.55
CA ASN A 174 -3.84 2.85 2.01
C ASN A 174 -2.72 3.79 1.54
N TYR A 175 -3.09 4.83 0.80
CA TYR A 175 -2.19 5.91 0.33
C TYR A 175 -1.25 5.49 -0.82
N GLY A 176 -0.28 6.35 -1.13
CA GLY A 176 0.74 6.09 -2.14
C GLY A 176 1.79 5.10 -1.65
N ASN A 177 2.16 4.14 -2.48
CA ASN A 177 3.25 3.19 -2.32
C ASN A 177 4.20 3.31 -3.53
N TYR A 178 5.40 2.75 -3.45
CA TYR A 178 6.25 2.63 -4.65
C TYR A 178 7.07 1.35 -4.66
N ILE A 179 7.45 0.95 -5.87
CA ILE A 179 8.25 -0.23 -6.15
C ILE A 179 9.38 0.17 -7.11
N LEU A 180 10.59 -0.24 -6.79
CA LEU A 180 11.79 -0.09 -7.60
C LEU A 180 12.24 -1.50 -8.03
N ILE A 181 12.48 -1.72 -9.32
CA ILE A 181 12.84 -3.04 -9.85
C ILE A 181 14.04 -2.91 -10.79
N LYS A 182 15.06 -3.73 -10.58
CA LYS A 182 16.23 -3.84 -11.44
C LYS A 182 15.96 -4.75 -12.65
N PRO A 183 16.78 -4.66 -13.72
CA PRO A 183 16.64 -5.54 -14.88
C PRO A 183 16.81 -7.04 -14.59
N ASP A 184 17.39 -7.40 -13.43
CA ASP A 184 17.55 -8.79 -12.99
C ASP A 184 16.38 -9.29 -12.12
N GLY A 185 15.32 -8.50 -11.96
CA GLY A 185 14.14 -8.83 -11.18
C GLY A 185 14.28 -8.58 -9.67
N LYS A 186 15.43 -8.09 -9.19
CA LYS A 186 15.54 -7.62 -7.79
C LYS A 186 14.64 -6.42 -7.59
N PHE A 187 13.93 -6.38 -6.48
CA PHE A 187 13.03 -5.28 -6.15
C PHE A 187 13.25 -4.74 -4.75
N TYR A 188 12.83 -3.49 -4.59
CA TYR A 188 12.58 -2.81 -3.33
C TYR A 188 11.17 -2.23 -3.40
N TYR A 189 10.37 -2.35 -2.34
CA TYR A 189 9.14 -1.58 -2.23
C TYR A 189 9.13 -0.77 -0.95
N TYR A 190 8.28 0.26 -0.94
CA TYR A 190 7.94 1.02 0.24
C TYR A 190 6.43 1.25 0.34
N LEU A 191 5.89 1.05 1.54
CA LEU A 191 4.47 1.08 1.86
C LEU A 191 4.07 2.39 2.53
N GLY A 192 2.94 2.96 2.11
CA GLY A 192 2.30 4.13 2.69
C GLY A 192 2.99 5.47 2.38
N GLU A 193 2.47 6.53 3.00
CA GLU A 193 2.87 7.92 2.75
C GLU A 193 4.39 8.14 2.75
N HIS A 194 4.87 8.82 1.70
CA HIS A 194 6.28 9.09 1.44
C HIS A 194 6.44 10.38 0.63
N SER A 195 7.63 10.94 0.68
CA SER A 195 8.00 12.13 -0.10
C SER A 195 8.76 11.75 -1.38
N GLN A 196 8.81 12.66 -2.35
CA GLN A 196 9.67 12.50 -3.53
C GLN A 196 11.14 12.32 -3.15
N ASN A 197 11.61 12.96 -2.07
CA ASN A 197 13.02 12.84 -1.65
C ASN A 197 13.33 11.42 -1.22
N GLN A 198 12.40 10.76 -0.53
CA GLN A 198 12.54 9.37 -0.11
C GLN A 198 12.65 8.42 -1.31
N ILE A 199 11.79 8.60 -2.33
CA ILE A 199 11.90 7.80 -3.56
C ILE A 199 13.23 8.04 -4.27
N LEU A 200 13.67 9.30 -4.36
CA LEU A 200 14.91 9.66 -5.04
C LEU A 200 16.14 9.08 -4.31
N GLU A 201 16.19 9.16 -2.99
CA GLU A 201 17.26 8.59 -2.17
C GLU A 201 17.28 7.06 -2.28
N ASP A 202 16.12 6.41 -2.18
CA ASP A 202 16.03 4.96 -2.34
C ASP A 202 16.39 4.51 -3.76
N ALA A 203 16.00 5.27 -4.79
CA ALA A 203 16.37 4.99 -6.16
C ALA A 203 17.89 5.17 -6.40
N GLU A 204 18.51 6.19 -5.82
CA GLU A 204 19.96 6.38 -5.87
C GLU A 204 20.70 5.21 -5.20
N ASN A 205 20.27 4.84 -3.99
CA ASN A 205 20.89 3.75 -3.22
C ASN A 205 20.63 2.37 -3.84
N PHE A 206 19.46 2.17 -4.45
CA PHE A 206 19.08 0.88 -4.96
C PHE A 206 19.60 0.65 -6.37
N PHE A 207 19.50 1.60 -7.29
CA PHE A 207 19.85 1.38 -8.71
C PHE A 207 21.33 1.55 -9.04
N LYS A 208 22.08 2.35 -8.28
CA LYS A 208 23.52 2.52 -8.43
C LYS A 208 24.28 1.49 -7.57
#